data_AF-A0A7T0BZ12-F1
#
_entry.id   AF-A0A7T0BZ12-F1
#
_cell.length_a   1.000
_cell.length_b   1.000
_cell.length_c   1.000
_cell.angle_alpha   90.00
_cell.angle_beta   90.00
_cell.angle_gamma   90.00
#
_symmetry.space_group_name_H-M   'P 1'
#
loop_
_entity.id
_entity.type
_entity.pdbx_description
1 polymer ?
#
loop_
_entity_poly.entity_id
_entity_poly.type
_entity_poly.pdbx_seq_one_letter_code
_entity_poly.pdbx_strand_id
1 'polypeptide(L)'
;MAKKPFINKYGFVEYPFLHDDRKGKNWWFFNLLEDYLKRRARQTHGSDYTKQQMHEDMLTFLHDTNLKFFVLLPSGMGMEFKLIGKFKTPELIDLEDPVPFIGEQYGGGKFKVNIYHEGTFAGTENYKTHGDPKWVEIPDDELTG
;
A
#
# COMPACT_ATOMS: atom_id res chain seq x y z
N MET A 1 -16.15 -20.19 6.16
CA MET A 1 -15.61 -21.02 5.06
C MET A 1 -15.21 -20.08 3.93
N ALA A 2 -13.93 -20.03 3.55
CA ALA A 2 -13.46 -19.18 2.46
C ALA A 2 -14.11 -19.64 1.13
N LYS A 3 -14.71 -18.72 0.39
CA LYS A 3 -15.26 -19.01 -0.94
C LYS A 3 -14.11 -19.41 -1.88
N LYS A 4 -14.34 -20.42 -2.72
CA LYS A 4 -13.36 -20.85 -3.71
C LYS A 4 -13.23 -19.79 -4.82
N PRO A 5 -12.04 -19.64 -5.43
CA PRO A 5 -11.86 -18.74 -6.57
C PRO A 5 -12.84 -19.07 -7.68
N PHE A 6 -13.38 -18.05 -8.34
CA PHE A 6 -14.30 -18.20 -9.47
C PHE A 6 -13.88 -17.32 -10.63
N ILE A 7 -14.25 -17.72 -11.84
CA ILE A 7 -13.89 -16.98 -13.05
C ILE A 7 -15.05 -16.04 -13.39
N ASN A 8 -14.76 -14.74 -13.47
CA ASN A 8 -15.78 -13.75 -13.81
C ASN A 8 -16.12 -13.77 -15.30
N LYS A 9 -17.16 -13.01 -15.70
CA LYS A 9 -17.66 -12.97 -17.10
C LYS A 9 -16.63 -12.51 -18.14
N TYR A 10 -15.49 -11.99 -17.69
CA TYR A 10 -14.38 -11.53 -18.53
C TYR A 10 -13.21 -12.53 -18.53
N GLY A 11 -13.35 -13.69 -17.89
CA GLY A 11 -12.33 -14.74 -17.89
C GLY A 11 -11.27 -14.61 -16.81
N PHE A 12 -11.42 -13.70 -15.85
CA PHE A 12 -10.45 -13.51 -14.76
C PHE A 12 -10.80 -14.33 -13.53
N VAL A 13 -9.79 -14.95 -12.91
CA VAL A 13 -9.92 -15.67 -11.64
C VAL A 13 -10.01 -14.64 -10.50
N GLU A 14 -11.21 -14.48 -9.95
CA GLU A 14 -11.45 -13.69 -8.74
C GLU A 14 -11.18 -14.54 -7.50
N TYR A 15 -10.36 -14.00 -6.59
CA TYR A 15 -9.98 -14.65 -5.34
C TYR A 15 -10.76 -14.03 -4.18
N PRO A 16 -11.68 -14.76 -3.52
CA PRO A 16 -12.57 -14.19 -2.50
C PRO A 16 -11.87 -13.71 -1.23
N PHE A 17 -10.59 -13.99 -1.03
CA PHE A 17 -9.80 -13.43 0.07
C PHE A 17 -9.28 -12.00 -0.19
N LEU A 18 -9.42 -11.48 -1.43
CA LEU A 18 -9.28 -10.03 -1.69
C LEU A 18 -10.43 -9.22 -1.08
N HIS A 19 -11.53 -9.88 -0.73
CA HIS A 19 -12.64 -9.30 0.04
C HIS A 19 -12.66 -9.94 1.43
N ASP A 20 -11.65 -9.61 2.24
CA ASP A 20 -11.79 -9.78 3.68
C ASP A 20 -12.76 -8.70 4.17
N ASP A 21 -13.89 -9.08 4.73
CA ASP A 21 -14.88 -8.14 5.27
C ASP A 21 -14.28 -7.28 6.41
N ARG A 22 -13.15 -7.70 7.00
CA ARG A 22 -12.33 -6.90 7.93
C ARG A 22 -11.51 -5.79 7.24
N LYS A 23 -11.37 -5.86 5.92
CA LYS A 23 -10.76 -4.86 5.02
C LYS A 23 -11.82 -4.05 4.23
N GLY A 24 -13.11 -4.28 4.50
CA GLY A 24 -14.24 -3.71 3.77
C GLY A 24 -14.59 -2.24 4.08
N LYS A 25 -13.76 -1.52 4.84
CA LYS A 25 -13.86 -0.06 4.96
C LYS A 25 -12.48 0.53 4.79
N ASN A 26 -12.36 1.37 3.76
CA ASN A 26 -11.33 2.38 3.53
C ASN A 26 -10.41 2.56 4.72
N TRP A 27 -9.21 2.00 4.60
CA TRP A 27 -7.99 2.76 4.74
C TRP A 27 -6.81 1.84 4.53
N TRP A 28 -6.44 1.64 3.25
CA TRP A 28 -5.14 1.05 2.95
C TRP A 28 -4.01 1.84 3.62
N PHE A 29 -4.15 3.16 3.79
CA PHE A 29 -3.25 3.96 4.63
C PHE A 29 -3.19 3.52 6.10
N PHE A 30 -4.32 3.13 6.70
CA PHE A 30 -4.35 2.63 8.08
C PHE A 30 -3.67 1.28 8.18
N ASN A 31 -3.86 0.39 7.20
CA ASN A 31 -3.13 -0.87 7.14
C ASN A 31 -1.63 -0.62 6.98
N LEU A 32 -1.27 0.30 6.09
CA LEU A 32 0.09 0.71 5.85
C LEU A 32 0.76 1.32 7.09
N LEU A 33 -0.01 2.04 7.91
CA LEU A 33 0.44 2.71 9.14
C LEU A 33 0.17 1.91 10.41
N GLU A 34 -0.41 0.70 10.35
CA GLU A 34 -1.00 0.06 11.52
C GLU A 34 0.00 -0.09 12.67
N ASP A 35 1.21 -0.57 12.37
CA ASP A 35 2.26 -0.74 13.37
C ASP A 35 2.79 0.59 13.90
N TYR A 36 2.81 1.64 13.08
CA TYR A 36 3.16 2.98 13.50
C TYR A 36 2.13 3.56 14.46
N LEU A 37 0.85 3.44 14.12
CA LEU A 37 -0.27 3.88 14.94
C LEU A 37 -0.34 3.12 16.26
N LYS A 38 -0.09 1.80 16.26
CA LYS A 38 0.00 1.00 17.50
C LYS A 38 1.09 1.52 18.43
N ARG A 39 2.26 1.86 17.89
CA ARG A 39 3.37 2.43 18.69
C ARG A 39 3.00 3.78 19.29
N ARG A 40 2.43 4.68 18.48
CA ARG A 40 1.99 6.01 18.93
C ARG A 40 0.87 5.92 19.96
N ALA A 41 -0.17 5.15 19.68
CA ALA A 41 -1.30 4.97 20.58
C ALA A 41 -0.87 4.36 21.92
N ARG A 42 0.07 3.42 21.91
CA ARG A 42 0.64 2.86 23.16
C ARG A 42 1.42 3.89 23.97
N GLN A 43 2.12 4.82 23.32
CA GLN A 43 2.85 5.89 24.00
C GLN A 43 1.89 6.92 24.61
N THR A 44 0.80 7.26 23.92
CA THR A 44 -0.15 8.30 24.35
C THR A 44 -1.17 7.78 25.36
N HIS A 45 -1.68 6.55 25.18
CA HIS A 45 -2.83 6.02 25.93
C HIS A 45 -2.51 4.77 26.76
N GLY A 46 -1.28 4.25 26.72
CA GLY A 46 -0.90 3.03 27.43
C GLY A 46 -1.33 1.75 26.71
N SER A 47 -1.43 0.63 27.43
CA SER A 47 -1.77 -0.68 26.83
C SER A 47 -3.20 -0.79 26.31
N ASP A 48 -4.11 0.05 26.82
CA ASP A 48 -5.55 -0.08 26.61
C ASP A 48 -6.05 0.84 25.49
N TYR A 49 -5.17 1.19 24.55
CA TYR A 49 -5.52 2.03 23.42
C TYR A 49 -6.58 1.36 22.53
N THR A 50 -7.41 2.19 21.92
CA THR A 50 -8.50 1.74 21.04
C THR A 50 -8.17 1.99 19.57
N LYS A 51 -8.81 1.24 18.67
CA LYS A 51 -8.72 1.51 17.22
C LYS A 51 -9.23 2.90 16.84
N GLN A 52 -10.20 3.43 17.58
CA GLN A 52 -10.72 4.78 17.35
C GLN A 52 -9.66 5.84 17.64
N GLN A 53 -8.91 5.70 18.74
CA GLN A 53 -7.78 6.60 19.04
C GLN A 53 -6.68 6.52 17.97
N MET A 54 -6.37 5.33 17.46
CA MET A 54 -5.45 5.18 16.33
C MET A 54 -5.97 5.90 15.07
N HIS A 55 -7.27 5.79 14.80
CA HIS A 55 -7.91 6.42 13.64
C HIS A 55 -7.86 7.94 13.76
N GLU A 56 -8.21 8.49 14.92
CA GLU A 56 -8.16 9.92 15.21
C GLU A 56 -6.73 10.47 15.13
N ASP A 57 -5.73 9.76 15.71
CA ASP A 57 -4.32 10.14 15.58
C ASP A 57 -3.88 10.14 14.11
N MET A 58 -4.27 9.14 13.32
CA MET A 58 -3.94 9.07 11.90
C MET A 58 -4.42 10.31 11.13
N LEU A 59 -5.66 10.77 11.38
CA LEU A 59 -6.21 11.96 10.72
C LEU A 59 -5.38 13.22 10.97
N THR A 60 -4.69 13.31 12.11
CA THR A 60 -3.90 14.51 12.46
C THR A 60 -2.67 14.69 11.58
N PHE A 61 -2.07 13.61 11.08
CA PHE A 61 -0.78 13.66 10.38
C PHE A 61 -0.79 13.04 8.97
N LEU A 62 -1.87 12.36 8.57
CA LEU A 62 -1.91 11.65 7.28
C LEU A 62 -1.55 12.56 6.10
N HIS A 63 -2.00 13.81 6.11
CA HIS A 63 -1.73 14.79 5.05
C HIS A 63 -0.25 15.18 4.91
N ASP A 64 0.54 15.04 5.98
CA ASP A 64 1.98 15.34 6.02
C ASP A 64 2.85 14.14 5.62
N THR A 65 2.23 13.01 5.28
CA THR A 65 2.95 11.80 4.88
C THR A 65 3.26 11.76 3.38
N ASN A 66 4.28 10.99 3.03
CA ASN A 66 4.66 10.72 1.65
C ASN A 66 4.86 9.22 1.43
N LEU A 67 4.70 8.80 0.19
CA LEU A 67 4.81 7.41 -0.22
C LEU A 67 5.89 7.20 -1.26
N LYS A 68 6.50 6.02 -1.21
CA LYS A 68 7.40 5.51 -2.22
C LYS A 68 6.90 4.16 -2.71
N PHE A 69 6.74 4.04 -4.01
CA PHE A 69 6.28 2.83 -4.68
C PHE A 69 7.50 2.16 -5.29
N PHE A 70 7.66 0.86 -5.02
CA PHE A 70 8.74 0.04 -5.52
C PHE A 70 8.17 -1.15 -6.27
N VAL A 71 8.83 -1.57 -7.35
CA VAL A 71 8.65 -2.89 -7.92
C VAL A 71 9.74 -3.82 -7.42
N LEU A 72 9.34 -5.07 -7.12
CA LEU A 72 10.22 -6.15 -6.76
C LEU A 72 10.54 -6.97 -8.00
N LEU A 73 11.81 -6.99 -8.39
CA LEU A 73 12.30 -7.78 -9.51
C LEU A 73 13.37 -8.79 -9.04
N PRO A 74 13.45 -9.96 -9.69
CA PRO A 74 14.55 -10.88 -9.46
C PRO A 74 15.86 -10.27 -10.00
N SER A 75 16.91 -10.31 -9.19
CA SER A 75 18.26 -9.90 -9.60
C SER A 75 19.28 -10.92 -9.13
N GLY A 76 19.85 -11.67 -10.09
CA GLY A 76 20.73 -12.80 -9.81
C GLY A 76 20.09 -13.82 -8.87
N MET A 77 20.70 -14.03 -7.71
CA MET A 77 20.23 -14.94 -6.65
C MET A 77 19.28 -14.27 -5.64
N GLY A 78 18.95 -12.99 -5.82
CA GLY A 78 18.22 -12.16 -4.86
C GLY A 78 17.05 -11.39 -5.46
N MET A 79 16.57 -10.42 -4.70
CA MET A 79 15.49 -9.51 -5.09
C MET A 79 15.98 -8.07 -4.98
N GLU A 80 15.67 -7.26 -5.97
CA GLU A 80 15.92 -5.83 -5.99
C GLU A 80 14.61 -5.04 -5.91
N PHE A 81 14.69 -3.88 -5.28
CA PHE A 81 13.60 -2.90 -5.24
C PHE A 81 13.96 -1.75 -6.15
N LYS A 82 13.25 -1.63 -7.27
CA LYS A 82 13.34 -0.46 -8.13
C LYS A 82 12.26 0.54 -7.72
N LEU A 83 12.66 1.78 -7.44
CA LEU A 83 11.73 2.87 -7.14
C LEU A 83 11.03 3.26 -8.45
N ILE A 84 9.70 3.31 -8.41
CA ILE A 84 8.86 3.57 -9.60
C ILE A 84 7.90 4.75 -9.41
N GLY A 85 7.71 5.22 -8.18
CA GLY A 85 6.86 6.37 -7.90
C GLY A 85 7.14 7.01 -6.55
N LYS A 86 6.95 8.33 -6.48
CA LYS A 86 6.94 9.13 -5.26
C LYS A 86 5.64 9.93 -5.24
N PHE A 87 4.94 9.93 -4.11
CA PHE A 87 3.65 10.61 -3.98
C PHE A 87 3.55 11.30 -2.64
N LYS A 88 2.85 12.43 -2.58
CA LYS A 88 2.33 12.94 -1.31
C LYS A 88 0.99 12.27 -1.04
N THR A 89 0.69 11.99 0.22
CA THR A 89 -0.57 11.32 0.58
C THR A 89 -1.82 12.05 0.09
N PRO A 90 -1.91 13.40 0.09
CA PRO A 90 -3.04 14.12 -0.49
C PRO A 90 -3.30 13.82 -1.97
N GLU A 91 -2.31 13.39 -2.75
CA GLU A 91 -2.48 13.04 -4.17
C GLU A 91 -3.23 11.70 -4.35
N LEU A 92 -3.22 10.85 -3.32
CA LEU A 92 -3.79 9.50 -3.33
C LEU A 92 -4.89 9.32 -2.29
N ILE A 93 -5.36 10.40 -1.64
CA ILE A 93 -6.29 10.32 -0.50
C ILE A 93 -7.65 9.75 -0.90
N ASP A 94 -8.06 9.97 -2.16
CA ASP A 94 -9.31 9.49 -2.72
C ASP A 94 -9.23 8.01 -3.16
N LEU A 95 -8.05 7.38 -3.10
CA LEU A 95 -7.90 5.96 -3.41
C LEU A 95 -8.43 5.09 -2.27
N GLU A 96 -9.49 4.35 -2.56
CA GLU A 96 -10.04 3.32 -1.65
C GLU A 96 -9.15 2.06 -1.63
N ASP A 97 -8.67 1.64 -2.80
CA ASP A 97 -7.79 0.50 -3.01
C ASP A 97 -6.61 0.92 -3.92
N PRO A 98 -5.35 0.72 -3.50
CA PRO A 98 -4.21 1.06 -4.32
C PRO A 98 -3.99 0.07 -5.49
N VAL A 99 -4.57 -1.14 -5.46
CA VAL A 99 -4.31 -2.19 -6.47
C VAL A 99 -4.73 -1.79 -7.89
N PRO A 100 -5.96 -1.26 -8.14
CA PRO A 100 -6.35 -0.78 -9.46
C PRO A 100 -5.44 0.34 -9.98
N PHE A 101 -5.11 1.31 -9.13
CA PHE A 101 -4.21 2.41 -9.46
C PHE A 101 -2.82 1.90 -9.85
N ILE A 102 -2.23 1.00 -9.04
CA ILE A 102 -0.92 0.39 -9.33
C ILE A 102 -0.96 -0.38 -10.65
N GLY A 103 -2.04 -1.14 -10.90
CA GLY A 103 -2.18 -1.92 -12.12
C GLY A 103 -2.33 -1.06 -13.37
N GLU A 104 -3.06 0.04 -13.28
CA GLU A 104 -3.23 0.99 -14.37
C GLU A 104 -1.91 1.72 -14.69
N GLN A 105 -1.24 2.25 -13.67
CA GLN A 105 -0.02 3.04 -13.81
C GLN A 105 1.20 2.18 -14.18
N TYR A 106 1.41 1.07 -13.49
CA TYR A 106 2.66 0.30 -13.56
C TYR A 106 2.50 -1.05 -14.24
N GLY A 107 1.29 -1.49 -14.56
CA GLY A 107 1.04 -2.79 -15.16
C GLY A 107 1.25 -3.94 -14.17
N GLY A 108 1.63 -5.12 -14.66
CA GLY A 108 1.80 -6.33 -13.86
C GLY A 108 3.12 -6.38 -13.07
N GLY A 109 3.06 -6.86 -11.83
CA GLY A 109 4.26 -6.99 -11.00
C GLY A 109 3.98 -7.30 -9.53
N LYS A 110 5.05 -7.41 -8.76
CA LYS A 110 5.01 -7.40 -7.29
C LYS A 110 5.50 -6.03 -6.83
N PHE A 111 4.73 -5.36 -5.99
CA PHE A 111 5.00 -4.01 -5.56
C PHE A 111 5.14 -3.94 -4.05
N LYS A 112 5.92 -2.98 -3.59
CA LYS A 112 5.99 -2.57 -2.20
C LYS A 112 5.71 -1.08 -2.14
N VAL A 113 4.80 -0.68 -1.28
CA VAL A 113 4.57 0.72 -0.96
C VAL A 113 5.09 0.97 0.44
N ASN A 114 5.87 2.04 0.59
CA ASN A 114 6.32 2.54 1.88
C ASN A 114 5.68 3.89 2.14
N ILE A 115 5.29 4.15 3.38
CA ILE A 115 4.85 5.47 3.84
C ILE A 115 5.82 6.03 4.87
N TYR A 116 6.04 7.33 4.78
CA TYR A 116 6.94 8.08 5.63
C TYR A 116 6.19 9.24 6.27
N HIS A 117 6.46 9.48 7.54
CA HIS A 117 5.96 10.62 8.31
C HIS A 117 7.18 11.41 8.82
N GLU A 118 7.26 12.71 8.50
CA GLU A 118 8.40 13.57 8.85
C GLU A 118 9.77 13.00 8.41
N GLY A 119 9.83 12.40 7.23
CA GLY A 119 11.04 11.77 6.69
C GLY A 119 11.43 10.43 7.33
N THR A 120 10.68 9.97 8.35
CA THR A 120 10.90 8.69 9.02
C THR A 120 9.98 7.62 8.45
N PHE A 121 10.50 6.40 8.29
CA PHE A 121 9.70 5.26 7.86
C PHE A 121 8.58 4.96 8.87
N ALA A 122 7.33 5.01 8.40
CA ALA A 122 6.16 4.73 9.22
C ALA A 122 5.62 3.31 8.95
N GLY A 123 5.57 2.86 7.70
CA GLY A 123 5.17 1.48 7.42
C GLY A 123 5.24 1.06 5.96
N THR A 124 4.85 -0.18 5.70
CA THR A 124 5.01 -0.84 4.40
C THR A 124 3.95 -1.91 4.16
N GLU A 125 3.50 -2.04 2.91
CA GLU A 125 2.61 -3.11 2.48
C GLU A 125 3.01 -3.56 1.06
N ASN A 126 2.82 -4.86 0.78
CA ASN A 126 3.12 -5.43 -0.51
C ASN A 126 1.84 -5.68 -1.29
N TYR A 127 1.86 -5.33 -2.57
CA TYR A 127 0.74 -5.52 -3.50
C TYR A 127 1.18 -6.37 -4.69
N LYS A 128 0.21 -6.97 -5.37
CA LYS A 128 0.43 -7.73 -6.60
C LYS A 128 -0.66 -7.36 -7.60
N THR A 129 -0.23 -7.05 -8.81
CA THR A 129 -1.12 -6.79 -9.94
C THR A 129 -0.81 -7.77 -11.07
N HIS A 130 -1.70 -7.81 -12.07
CA HIS A 130 -1.60 -8.70 -13.23
C HIS A 130 -1.54 -7.87 -14.52
N GLY A 131 -1.04 -8.48 -15.60
CA GLY A 131 -0.87 -7.84 -16.91
C GLY A 131 0.60 -7.66 -17.29
N ASP A 132 0.84 -6.97 -18.40
CA ASP A 132 2.18 -6.66 -18.87
C ASP A 132 2.84 -5.59 -17.99
N PRO A 133 4.15 -5.68 -17.70
CA PRO A 133 4.84 -4.70 -16.88
C PRO A 133 5.05 -3.40 -17.66
N LYS A 134 4.56 -2.28 -17.13
CA LYS A 134 4.82 -0.93 -17.67
C LYS A 134 5.98 -0.23 -16.95
N TRP A 135 6.25 -0.63 -15.70
CA TRP A 135 7.34 -0.09 -14.87
C TRP A 135 8.75 -0.30 -15.44
N VAL A 136 8.91 -1.16 -16.45
CA VAL A 136 10.19 -1.40 -17.15
C VAL A 136 10.69 -0.14 -17.88
N GLU A 137 9.77 0.72 -18.31
CA GLU A 137 10.08 1.94 -19.06
C GLU A 137 10.50 3.11 -18.14
N ILE A 138 10.28 2.99 -16.83
CA ILE A 138 10.59 4.05 -15.86
C ILE A 138 12.10 4.06 -15.61
N PRO A 139 12.82 5.18 -15.85
CA PRO A 139 14.25 5.26 -15.56
C PRO A 139 14.55 5.22 -14.06
N ASP A 140 15.73 4.71 -13.67
CA ASP A 140 16.08 4.52 -12.26
C ASP A 140 16.32 5.85 -11.50
N ASP A 141 16.51 6.97 -12.20
CA ASP A 141 16.91 8.28 -11.63
C ASP A 141 15.90 9.44 -11.81
N GLU A 142 14.75 9.23 -12.45
CA GLU A 142 13.85 10.35 -12.83
C GLU A 142 12.77 10.72 -11.80
N LEU A 143 12.72 10.06 -10.65
CA LEU A 143 11.70 10.37 -9.65
C LEU A 143 12.17 11.52 -8.76
N THR A 144 12.04 12.77 -9.22
CA THR A 144 12.18 13.94 -8.32
C THR A 144 11.02 13.94 -7.32
N GLY A 145 11.35 14.05 -6.03
CA GLY A 145 10.38 14.05 -4.93
C GLY A 145 9.84 15.43 -4.62
#